data_AF-A0A3B7MZB5-F1
#
_entry.id   AF-A0A3B7MZB5-F1
#
_cell.length_a   1.000
_cell.length_b   1.000
_cell.length_c   1.000
_cell.angle_alpha   90.00
_cell.angle_beta   90.00
_cell.angle_gamma   90.00
#
_symmetry.space_group_name_H-M   'P 1'
#
loop_
_entity.id
_entity.type
_entity.pdbx_description
1 polymer ?
#
loop_
_entity_poly.entity_id
_entity_poly.type
_entity_poly.pdbx_seq_one_letter_code
_entity_poly.pdbx_strand_id
1 'polypeptide(L)'
;MTRNTLLASPALLLLVLLASWSGKGHAPAPQTAIHDSTGKQLYIPAKVYRIPENNDYNNNESEYSYKRMIQSDNIVIFWNKEFGDDPTTNADQTKRFNVQEALKELERFYNFYVNDLKLVQKGNSISDKYKIILYVLGGTEGTAFGGGIEDKVGGLWTPAKRMNKAPYGALAHELGHSFQFLARTDSKTGPRGAIMEMSAQYMLWQVYPEWMTFENYHLVDFMKKTHYAFLHPTNMYHSPYVIEYWSNKRGIEFFGNLCRATQEGEDLVATYKRITNLNQDQFNDEMFDAVRRFITWDMPRIEKVANPYANQHTTSLRSVGEGWYKIDSARCPQNYGYNGIKLKVPEAGTKVKLQFKGIAGTDGYNKVKTDKAGWRYGFVAYKKDGSREYGKLNKEASGNATFKVPKNTAYLWLVVSGAPTEHWPVSMGRQGNRNNADAPKPVPEEQWPYQIKLTGTSLDESVIKF
;
A
#
# COMPACT_ATOMS: atom_id res chain seq x y z
N MET A 1 -20.03 -4.78 36.99
CA MET A 1 -20.58 -4.04 35.84
C MET A 1 -19.57 -2.99 35.41
N THR A 2 -18.73 -3.32 34.44
CA THR A 2 -17.76 -2.39 33.86
C THR A 2 -17.77 -2.64 32.36
N ARG A 3 -18.33 -1.68 31.62
CA ARG A 3 -18.48 -1.73 30.17
C ARG A 3 -17.11 -1.56 29.51
N ASN A 4 -16.62 -2.62 28.88
CA ASN A 4 -15.56 -2.55 27.87
C ASN A 4 -16.13 -1.90 26.61
N THR A 5 -15.65 -0.71 26.26
CA THR A 5 -15.83 -0.10 24.95
C THR A 5 -14.78 -0.68 23.98
N LEU A 6 -15.19 -1.71 23.24
CA LEU A 6 -14.49 -2.17 22.05
C LEU A 6 -14.70 -1.14 20.93
N LEU A 7 -13.64 -0.40 20.60
CA LEU A 7 -13.55 0.36 19.35
C LEU A 7 -13.42 -0.65 18.20
N ALA A 8 -14.53 -0.93 17.53
CA ALA A 8 -14.56 -1.70 16.30
C ALA A 8 -13.86 -0.92 15.19
N SER A 9 -12.73 -1.44 14.73
CA SER A 9 -12.05 -0.96 13.52
C SER A 9 -12.89 -1.38 12.31
N PRO A 10 -13.40 -0.45 11.47
CA PRO A 10 -14.16 -0.83 10.29
C PRO A 10 -13.16 -1.26 9.22
N ALA A 11 -13.06 -2.57 8.98
CA ALA A 11 -12.46 -3.07 7.75
C ALA A 11 -13.36 -2.66 6.59
N LEU A 12 -12.96 -1.59 5.88
CA LEU A 12 -13.62 -1.11 4.67
C LEU A 12 -13.30 -2.09 3.54
N LEU A 13 -14.33 -2.76 2.99
CA LEU A 13 -14.23 -3.44 1.71
C LEU A 13 -14.33 -2.39 0.60
N LEU A 14 -13.25 -2.13 -0.13
CA LEU A 14 -13.35 -1.55 -1.48
C LEU A 14 -13.36 -2.70 -2.49
N LEU A 15 -14.43 -2.77 -3.27
CA LEU A 15 -14.60 -3.73 -4.35
C LEU A 15 -14.09 -3.08 -5.64
N VAL A 16 -12.91 -3.48 -6.12
CA VAL A 16 -12.44 -3.11 -7.46
C VAL A 16 -13.23 -3.94 -8.47
N LEU A 17 -14.22 -3.34 -9.14
CA LEU A 17 -15.03 -4.00 -10.16
C LEU A 17 -14.58 -3.60 -11.57
N LEU A 18 -14.15 -4.61 -12.33
CA LEU A 18 -14.07 -4.55 -13.79
C LEU A 18 -15.41 -5.07 -14.34
N ALA A 19 -16.24 -4.19 -14.89
CA ALA A 19 -17.47 -4.58 -15.57
C ALA A 19 -17.36 -4.29 -17.07
N SER A 20 -17.43 -5.34 -17.89
CA SER A 20 -17.79 -5.24 -19.31
C SER A 20 -19.01 -6.12 -19.53
N TRP A 21 -20.14 -5.52 -19.93
CA TRP A 21 -21.34 -6.27 -20.28
C TRP A 21 -22.01 -5.65 -21.51
N SER A 22 -22.32 -6.50 -22.48
CA SER A 22 -22.88 -6.17 -23.78
C SER A 22 -24.39 -6.48 -23.80
N GLY A 23 -25.20 -5.50 -23.39
CA GLY A 23 -26.66 -5.53 -23.52
C GLY A 23 -27.13 -4.49 -24.53
N LYS A 24 -27.79 -4.92 -25.62
CA LYS A 24 -28.40 -4.04 -26.62
C LYS A 24 -29.72 -3.47 -26.10
N GLY A 25 -29.65 -2.33 -25.42
CA GLY A 25 -30.72 -1.35 -25.27
C GLY A 25 -30.19 0.00 -25.73
N HIS A 26 -31.02 0.88 -26.28
CA HIS A 26 -30.59 2.20 -26.77
C HIS A 26 -29.94 3.00 -25.63
N ALA A 27 -28.60 3.04 -25.62
CA ALA A 27 -27.84 3.78 -24.63
C ALA A 27 -28.05 5.28 -24.85
N PRO A 28 -28.27 6.09 -23.80
CA PRO A 28 -28.27 7.53 -23.93
C PRO A 28 -26.92 8.00 -24.53
N ALA A 29 -26.96 8.99 -25.43
CA ALA A 29 -25.75 9.50 -26.05
C ALA A 29 -24.92 10.32 -25.03
N PRO A 30 -23.58 10.28 -25.09
CA PRO A 30 -22.74 11.13 -24.24
C PRO A 30 -23.10 12.62 -24.44
N GLN A 31 -23.21 13.37 -23.34
CA GLN A 31 -23.55 14.79 -23.39
C GLN A 31 -22.33 15.64 -23.80
N THR A 32 -22.60 16.76 -24.48
CA THR A 32 -21.66 17.60 -25.23
C THR A 32 -20.39 18.01 -24.49
N ALA A 33 -19.29 18.08 -25.24
CA ALA A 33 -18.00 18.58 -24.83
C ALA A 33 -18.06 20.07 -24.43
N ILE A 34 -17.68 20.40 -23.19
CA ILE A 34 -17.31 21.77 -22.84
C ILE A 34 -15.79 21.85 -23.03
N HIS A 35 -15.35 22.69 -23.96
CA HIS A 35 -13.93 22.96 -24.21
C HIS A 35 -13.47 24.12 -23.33
N ASP A 36 -12.37 23.92 -22.63
CA ASP A 36 -11.70 24.95 -21.83
C ASP A 36 -10.39 25.39 -22.51
N SER A 37 -9.86 26.52 -22.06
CA SER A 37 -8.64 27.21 -22.51
C SER A 37 -7.36 26.36 -22.56
N THR A 38 -7.38 25.14 -21.98
CA THR A 38 -6.24 24.23 -21.89
C THR A 38 -6.22 23.13 -22.95
N GLY A 39 -7.30 23.00 -23.73
CA GLY A 39 -7.43 22.01 -24.80
C GLY A 39 -7.95 20.63 -24.36
N LYS A 40 -8.09 20.34 -23.06
CA LYS A 40 -8.73 19.10 -22.57
C LYS A 40 -10.25 19.18 -22.63
N GLN A 41 -10.88 18.08 -23.05
CA GLN A 41 -12.32 17.96 -23.15
C GLN A 41 -12.92 17.44 -21.83
N LEU A 42 -14.01 18.07 -21.37
CA LEU A 42 -14.96 17.43 -20.47
C LEU A 42 -15.80 16.40 -21.27
N TYR A 43 -15.56 15.11 -21.03
CA TYR A 43 -16.34 14.01 -21.61
C TYR A 43 -17.17 13.35 -20.52
N ILE A 44 -18.50 13.48 -20.57
CA ILE A 44 -19.39 12.81 -19.61
C ILE A 44 -19.88 11.49 -20.25
N PRO A 45 -19.48 10.33 -19.70
CA PRO A 45 -19.92 9.02 -20.19
C PRO A 45 -21.43 8.84 -20.08
N ALA A 46 -22.00 7.98 -20.93
CA ALA A 46 -23.45 7.70 -20.92
C ALA A 46 -23.91 7.05 -19.62
N LYS A 47 -23.03 6.22 -19.04
CA LYS A 47 -23.27 5.54 -17.76
C LYS A 47 -22.11 5.82 -16.82
N VAL A 48 -22.42 6.43 -15.69
CA VAL A 48 -21.47 6.68 -14.62
C VAL A 48 -21.91 5.94 -13.36
N TYR A 49 -20.98 5.23 -12.74
CA TYR A 49 -21.25 4.51 -11.48
C TYR A 49 -21.81 5.47 -10.41
N ARG A 50 -22.88 5.04 -9.72
CA ARG A 50 -23.56 5.82 -8.67
C ARG A 50 -24.15 7.18 -9.11
N ILE A 51 -24.34 7.38 -10.40
CA ILE A 51 -25.06 8.53 -10.96
C ILE A 51 -26.33 8.02 -11.65
N PRO A 52 -27.48 8.71 -11.56
CA PRO A 52 -28.70 8.31 -12.27
C PRO A 52 -28.46 8.17 -13.77
N GLU A 53 -28.95 7.08 -14.39
CA GLU A 53 -28.74 6.81 -15.83
C GLU A 53 -29.30 7.90 -16.76
N ASN A 54 -30.29 8.67 -16.29
CA ASN A 54 -30.91 9.77 -17.03
C ASN A 54 -30.64 11.14 -16.38
N ASN A 55 -29.50 11.33 -15.71
CA ASN A 55 -29.14 12.63 -15.14
C ASN A 55 -28.94 13.66 -16.27
N ASP A 56 -29.83 14.64 -16.39
CA ASP A 56 -29.67 15.74 -17.34
C ASP A 56 -28.85 16.87 -16.72
N TYR A 57 -27.60 17.03 -17.15
CA TYR A 57 -26.70 18.04 -16.60
C TYR A 57 -27.10 19.48 -16.94
N ASN A 58 -27.96 19.69 -17.94
CA ASN A 58 -28.48 21.02 -18.28
C ASN A 58 -29.66 21.44 -17.38
N ASN A 59 -30.32 20.48 -16.73
CA ASN A 59 -31.43 20.74 -15.83
C ASN A 59 -30.91 20.91 -14.39
N ASN A 60 -31.13 22.09 -13.81
CA ASN A 60 -30.68 22.38 -12.45
C ASN A 60 -31.36 21.51 -11.37
N GLU A 61 -32.54 20.93 -11.67
CA GLU A 61 -33.28 20.05 -10.77
C GLU A 61 -32.75 18.60 -10.76
N SER A 62 -31.88 18.24 -11.71
CA SER A 62 -31.18 16.95 -11.71
C SER A 62 -30.26 16.82 -10.50
N GLU A 63 -29.91 15.59 -10.12
CA GLU A 63 -28.98 15.37 -9.00
C GLU A 63 -27.66 16.10 -9.22
N TYR A 64 -27.13 16.06 -10.43
CA TYR A 64 -25.92 16.77 -10.84
C TYR A 64 -26.23 17.68 -12.03
N SER A 65 -25.70 18.90 -12.03
CA SER A 65 -25.92 19.87 -13.11
C SER A 65 -24.67 20.71 -13.36
N TYR A 66 -24.59 21.34 -14.53
CA TYR A 66 -23.54 22.31 -14.87
C TYR A 66 -23.58 23.59 -14.02
N LYS A 67 -24.62 23.80 -13.19
CA LYS A 67 -24.66 24.89 -12.19
C LYS A 67 -23.96 24.51 -10.89
N ARG A 68 -23.84 23.21 -10.60
CA ARG A 68 -23.15 22.65 -9.43
C ARG A 68 -21.90 21.89 -9.85
N MET A 69 -21.01 22.62 -10.51
CA MET A 69 -19.70 22.12 -10.89
C MET A 69 -18.62 23.19 -10.70
N ILE A 70 -17.39 22.72 -10.51
CA ILE A 70 -16.20 23.50 -10.80
C ILE A 70 -15.21 22.66 -11.59
N GLN A 71 -14.40 23.28 -12.44
CA GLN A 71 -13.31 22.63 -13.12
C GLN A 71 -12.03 23.46 -13.12
N SER A 72 -10.92 22.77 -13.26
CA SER A 72 -9.57 23.25 -13.56
C SER A 72 -9.09 22.59 -14.85
N ASP A 73 -7.84 22.79 -15.24
CA ASP A 73 -7.25 22.26 -16.47
C ASP A 73 -7.47 20.75 -16.63
N ASN A 74 -7.27 19.98 -15.56
CA ASN A 74 -7.24 18.51 -15.58
C ASN A 74 -8.45 17.85 -14.93
N ILE A 75 -9.22 18.57 -14.13
CA ILE A 75 -10.23 17.98 -13.23
C ILE A 75 -11.54 18.75 -13.30
N VAL A 76 -12.64 18.02 -13.23
CA VAL A 76 -13.99 18.56 -12.96
C VAL A 76 -14.55 17.92 -11.70
N ILE A 77 -15.25 18.72 -10.90
CA ILE A 77 -15.99 18.29 -9.72
C ILE A 77 -17.45 18.64 -9.93
N PHE A 78 -18.33 17.66 -9.85
CA PHE A 78 -19.78 17.84 -9.69
C PHE A 78 -20.18 17.51 -8.26
N TRP A 79 -21.19 18.20 -7.73
CA TRP A 79 -21.77 17.83 -6.44
C TRP A 79 -23.30 17.70 -6.52
N ASN A 80 -23.82 16.79 -5.70
CA ASN A 80 -25.25 16.52 -5.63
C ASN A 80 -26.03 17.77 -5.18
N LYS A 81 -27.24 17.98 -5.73
CA LYS A 81 -28.13 19.09 -5.39
C LYS A 81 -28.46 19.22 -3.91
N GLU A 82 -28.41 18.13 -3.14
CA GLU A 82 -28.64 18.18 -1.69
C GLU A 82 -27.65 19.08 -0.93
N PHE A 83 -26.50 19.38 -1.53
CA PHE A 83 -25.49 20.24 -0.90
C PHE A 83 -25.74 21.73 -1.14
N GLY A 84 -26.70 22.08 -1.99
CA GLY A 84 -26.98 23.46 -2.40
C GLY A 84 -25.97 24.02 -3.41
N ASP A 85 -26.13 25.29 -3.77
CA ASP A 85 -25.23 25.98 -4.71
C ASP A 85 -23.86 26.27 -4.09
N ASP A 86 -23.81 26.50 -2.78
CA ASP A 86 -22.57 26.65 -2.01
C ASP A 86 -22.52 25.60 -0.88
N PRO A 87 -21.79 24.47 -1.10
CA PRO A 87 -21.63 23.42 -0.10
C PRO A 87 -21.00 23.89 1.22
N THR A 88 -20.30 25.02 1.26
CA THR A 88 -19.69 25.53 2.50
C THR A 88 -20.74 26.05 3.49
N THR A 89 -21.93 26.39 3.00
CA THR A 89 -23.04 26.96 3.79
C THR A 89 -24.08 25.93 4.21
N ASN A 90 -23.87 24.64 3.90
CA ASN A 90 -24.84 23.59 4.22
C ASN A 90 -25.24 23.60 5.70
N ALA A 91 -26.52 23.41 6.00
CA ALA A 91 -27.00 23.40 7.38
C ALA A 91 -26.34 22.28 8.21
N ASP A 92 -26.09 21.11 7.60
CA ASP A 92 -25.37 20.01 8.22
C ASP A 92 -23.86 20.22 8.06
N GLN A 93 -23.18 20.46 9.18
CA GLN A 93 -21.73 20.68 9.22
C GLN A 93 -20.92 19.49 8.68
N THR A 94 -21.45 18.26 8.77
CA THR A 94 -20.77 17.06 8.26
C THR A 94 -20.81 16.95 6.75
N LYS A 95 -21.73 17.70 6.12
CA LYS A 95 -21.90 17.83 4.67
C LYS A 95 -21.24 19.07 4.08
N ARG A 96 -20.59 19.91 4.90
CA ARG A 96 -19.83 21.07 4.41
C ARG A 96 -18.49 20.62 3.82
N PHE A 97 -18.15 21.15 2.65
CA PHE A 97 -16.84 20.97 2.03
C PHE A 97 -16.50 22.20 1.18
N ASN A 98 -15.21 22.48 1.05
CA ASN A 98 -14.72 23.56 0.19
C ASN A 98 -14.28 22.96 -1.16
N VAL A 99 -15.12 23.11 -2.18
CA VAL A 99 -14.85 22.61 -3.53
C VAL A 99 -13.61 23.25 -4.16
N GLN A 100 -13.27 24.49 -3.81
CA GLN A 100 -12.15 25.21 -4.43
C GLN A 100 -10.82 24.72 -3.88
N GLU A 101 -10.76 24.53 -2.57
CA GLU A 101 -9.56 23.97 -1.93
C GLU A 101 -9.37 22.49 -2.32
N ALA A 102 -10.46 21.71 -2.41
CA ALA A 102 -10.40 20.35 -2.90
C ALA A 102 -9.90 20.27 -4.35
N LEU A 103 -10.39 21.13 -5.25
CA LEU A 103 -9.93 21.19 -6.65
C LEU A 103 -8.45 21.55 -6.75
N LYS A 104 -7.99 22.53 -5.96
CA LYS A 104 -6.59 22.94 -5.90
C LYS A 104 -5.68 21.80 -5.44
N GLU A 105 -6.07 21.06 -4.40
CA GLU A 105 -5.29 19.93 -3.91
C GLU A 105 -5.31 18.76 -4.90
N LEU A 106 -6.44 18.49 -5.54
CA LEU A 106 -6.56 17.50 -6.60
C LEU A 106 -5.66 17.82 -7.82
N GLU A 107 -5.55 19.09 -8.22
CA GLU A 107 -4.60 19.53 -9.24
C GLU A 107 -3.15 19.32 -8.80
N ARG A 108 -2.82 19.61 -7.54
CA ARG A 108 -1.49 19.32 -6.99
C ARG A 108 -1.17 17.83 -7.05
N PHE A 109 -2.11 16.97 -6.70
CA PHE A 109 -1.96 15.51 -6.77
C PHE A 109 -1.80 15.03 -8.22
N TYR A 110 -2.68 15.49 -9.11
CA TYR A 110 -2.63 15.18 -10.54
C TYR A 110 -1.27 15.52 -11.13
N ASN A 111 -0.79 16.74 -10.87
CA ASN A 111 0.50 17.19 -11.38
C ASN A 111 1.64 16.32 -10.87
N PHE A 112 1.63 15.92 -9.60
CA PHE A 112 2.64 15.01 -9.07
C PHE A 112 2.58 13.61 -9.72
N TYR A 113 1.37 13.07 -9.91
CA TYR A 113 1.17 11.74 -10.48
C TYR A 113 1.58 11.66 -11.96
N VAL A 114 1.40 12.75 -12.71
CA VAL A 114 1.86 12.87 -14.11
C VAL A 114 3.34 13.22 -14.20
N ASN A 115 3.80 14.23 -13.46
CA ASN A 115 5.11 14.83 -13.69
C ASN A 115 6.23 14.15 -12.90
N ASP A 116 5.97 13.65 -11.70
CA ASP A 116 6.99 13.09 -10.82
C ASP A 116 6.94 11.56 -10.80
N LEU A 117 5.75 10.97 -10.60
CA LEU A 117 5.60 9.51 -10.64
C LEU A 117 5.58 8.96 -12.07
N LYS A 118 5.34 9.82 -13.06
CA LYS A 118 5.19 9.44 -14.46
C LYS A 118 4.20 8.29 -14.63
N LEU A 119 3.08 8.22 -13.90
CA LEU A 119 2.16 7.07 -14.01
C LEU A 119 1.61 6.93 -15.43
N VAL A 120 1.35 8.08 -16.06
CA VAL A 120 1.04 8.22 -17.48
C VAL A 120 2.13 9.06 -18.15
N GLN A 121 2.22 8.99 -19.48
CA GLN A 121 3.21 9.75 -20.26
C GLN A 121 2.54 10.90 -20.99
N LYS A 122 2.84 12.14 -20.56
CA LYS A 122 2.36 13.36 -21.22
C LYS A 122 2.71 13.36 -22.71
N GLY A 123 1.74 13.69 -23.55
CA GLY A 123 1.79 13.63 -25.00
C GLY A 123 1.35 12.28 -25.58
N ASN A 124 1.30 11.22 -24.76
CA ASN A 124 1.00 9.85 -25.16
C ASN A 124 -0.06 9.19 -24.25
N SER A 125 -0.84 9.98 -23.53
CA SER A 125 -1.81 9.49 -22.55
C SER A 125 -3.21 9.95 -22.89
N ILE A 126 -4.20 9.11 -22.62
CA ILE A 126 -5.61 9.53 -22.72
C ILE A 126 -5.95 10.67 -21.75
N SER A 127 -5.17 10.82 -20.67
CA SER A 127 -5.27 11.97 -19.76
C SER A 127 -4.93 13.30 -20.43
N ASP A 128 -4.22 13.32 -21.56
CA ASP A 128 -3.93 14.54 -22.31
C ASP A 128 -5.17 15.05 -23.06
N LYS A 129 -6.16 14.18 -23.29
CA LYS A 129 -7.38 14.50 -24.03
C LYS A 129 -8.55 14.85 -23.13
N TYR A 130 -8.72 14.15 -22.01
CA TYR A 130 -9.91 14.26 -21.17
C TYR A 130 -9.58 14.69 -19.74
N LYS A 131 -10.48 15.47 -19.14
CA LYS A 131 -10.45 15.79 -17.71
C LYS A 131 -10.87 14.57 -16.87
N ILE A 132 -10.30 14.42 -15.68
CA ILE A 132 -10.77 13.46 -14.66
C ILE A 132 -12.04 14.00 -14.02
N ILE A 133 -13.01 13.13 -13.78
CA ILE A 133 -14.33 13.52 -13.26
C ILE A 133 -14.48 13.07 -11.81
N LEU A 134 -14.80 14.00 -10.92
CA LEU A 134 -15.15 13.72 -9.54
C LEU A 134 -16.63 14.01 -9.29
N TYR A 135 -17.31 13.08 -8.62
CA TYR A 135 -18.67 13.26 -8.11
C TYR A 135 -18.68 13.28 -6.58
N VAL A 136 -19.20 14.35 -6.00
CA VAL A 136 -19.54 14.41 -4.58
C VAL A 136 -20.93 13.81 -4.38
N LEU A 137 -20.97 12.59 -3.85
CA LEU A 137 -22.17 11.79 -3.69
C LEU A 137 -23.06 12.35 -2.58
N GLY A 138 -24.37 12.44 -2.86
CA GLY A 138 -25.40 12.68 -1.84
C GLY A 138 -25.69 11.44 -0.99
N GLY A 139 -26.56 11.60 0.01
CA GLY A 139 -27.01 10.52 0.88
C GLY A 139 -26.07 10.21 2.05
N THR A 140 -26.13 8.97 2.54
CA THR A 140 -25.46 8.52 3.79
C THR A 140 -24.25 7.60 3.56
N GLU A 141 -23.92 7.30 2.29
CA GLU A 141 -22.77 6.47 1.93
C GLU A 141 -21.47 7.02 2.54
N GLY A 142 -20.60 6.11 2.95
CA GLY A 142 -19.39 6.44 3.70
C GLY A 142 -18.07 6.29 2.97
N THR A 143 -18.13 5.72 1.78
CA THR A 143 -17.00 5.16 1.07
C THR A 143 -16.68 6.00 -0.15
N ALA A 144 -15.41 6.36 -0.30
CA ALA A 144 -14.91 6.96 -1.53
C ALA A 144 -14.45 5.84 -2.48
N PHE A 145 -14.45 6.13 -3.78
CA PHE A 145 -14.08 5.20 -4.83
C PHE A 145 -13.30 5.95 -5.91
N GLY A 146 -12.39 5.25 -6.56
CA GLY A 146 -11.60 5.75 -7.67
C GLY A 146 -11.43 4.67 -8.74
N GLY A 147 -11.20 5.10 -9.99
CA GLY A 147 -11.04 4.19 -11.10
C GLY A 147 -11.26 4.89 -12.43
N GLY A 148 -11.93 4.22 -13.35
CA GLY A 148 -12.19 4.80 -14.67
C GLY A 148 -13.52 4.41 -15.27
N ILE A 149 -13.87 5.12 -16.34
CA ILE A 149 -15.15 5.01 -17.03
C ILE A 149 -14.89 4.90 -18.55
N GLU A 150 -15.53 3.92 -19.19
CA GLU A 150 -15.50 3.66 -20.65
C GLU A 150 -14.10 3.58 -21.28
N ASP A 151 -13.07 3.07 -20.59
CA ASP A 151 -11.67 3.06 -21.07
C ASP A 151 -11.20 4.46 -21.57
N LYS A 152 -11.77 5.54 -21.01
CA LYS A 152 -11.57 6.91 -21.48
C LYS A 152 -11.19 7.91 -20.41
N VAL A 153 -11.94 7.95 -19.31
CA VAL A 153 -11.79 8.99 -18.29
C VAL A 153 -11.49 8.38 -16.93
N GLY A 154 -10.62 9.03 -16.17
CA GLY A 154 -10.47 8.76 -14.74
C GLY A 154 -11.72 9.26 -14.00
N GLY A 155 -12.10 8.54 -12.95
CA GLY A 155 -13.32 8.80 -12.18
C GLY A 155 -13.09 8.68 -10.68
N LEU A 156 -13.63 9.63 -9.93
CA LEU A 156 -13.67 9.63 -8.47
C LEU A 156 -15.09 9.83 -7.97
N TRP A 157 -15.46 9.12 -6.91
CA TRP A 157 -16.76 9.26 -6.25
C TRP A 157 -16.53 9.33 -4.76
N THR A 158 -16.99 10.39 -4.11
CA THR A 158 -16.67 10.61 -2.70
C THR A 158 -17.87 11.20 -1.96
N PRO A 159 -18.20 10.73 -0.75
CA PRO A 159 -19.17 11.43 0.07
C PRO A 159 -18.52 12.69 0.68
N ALA A 160 -19.32 13.72 0.95
CA ALA A 160 -18.85 15.00 1.51
C ALA A 160 -17.91 14.82 2.73
N LYS A 161 -18.22 13.88 3.63
CA LYS A 161 -17.42 13.64 4.85
C LYS A 161 -15.97 13.20 4.60
N ARG A 162 -15.63 12.70 3.41
CA ARG A 162 -14.27 12.29 3.03
C ARG A 162 -13.45 13.43 2.42
N MET A 163 -14.07 14.59 2.24
CA MET A 163 -13.45 15.81 1.70
C MET A 163 -13.88 17.08 2.44
N ASN A 164 -14.44 16.94 3.65
CA ASN A 164 -14.95 18.08 4.42
C ASN A 164 -13.83 18.95 5.01
N LYS A 165 -12.62 18.41 5.15
CA LYS A 165 -11.42 19.13 5.59
C LYS A 165 -10.14 18.47 5.10
N ALA A 166 -9.07 19.26 5.04
CA ALA A 166 -7.72 18.76 4.85
C ALA A 166 -7.23 17.94 6.09
N PRO A 167 -6.27 17.02 5.92
CA PRO A 167 -5.66 16.59 4.66
C PRO A 167 -6.65 15.76 3.80
N TYR A 168 -6.63 15.96 2.48
CA TYR A 168 -7.52 15.28 1.54
C TYR A 168 -7.00 13.89 1.16
N GLY A 169 -6.63 13.08 2.16
CA GLY A 169 -6.02 11.77 1.97
C GLY A 169 -6.87 10.84 1.10
N ALA A 170 -8.18 10.76 1.37
CA ALA A 170 -9.10 9.97 0.56
C ALA A 170 -9.09 10.42 -0.91
N LEU A 171 -9.08 11.72 -1.20
CA LEU A 171 -9.04 12.20 -2.58
C LEU A 171 -7.73 11.83 -3.29
N ALA A 172 -6.59 11.94 -2.60
CA ALA A 172 -5.30 11.52 -3.14
C ALA A 172 -5.27 10.01 -3.44
N HIS A 173 -5.79 9.19 -2.52
CA HIS A 173 -5.88 7.74 -2.67
C HIS A 173 -6.76 7.35 -3.87
N GLU A 174 -7.99 7.85 -3.94
CA GLU A 174 -8.92 7.53 -5.03
C GLU A 174 -8.46 8.08 -6.39
N LEU A 175 -7.78 9.24 -6.39
CA LEU A 175 -7.15 9.74 -7.60
C LEU A 175 -6.04 8.80 -8.06
N GLY A 176 -5.34 8.16 -7.13
CA GLY A 176 -4.38 7.11 -7.44
C GLY A 176 -4.97 5.94 -8.21
N HIS A 177 -6.14 5.45 -7.81
CA HIS A 177 -6.87 4.43 -8.58
C HIS A 177 -7.25 4.89 -9.98
N SER A 178 -7.61 6.17 -10.13
CA SER A 178 -7.86 6.75 -11.46
C SER A 178 -6.62 6.70 -12.34
N PHE A 179 -5.44 7.03 -11.80
CA PHE A 179 -4.18 6.96 -12.53
C PHE A 179 -3.73 5.53 -12.82
N GLN A 180 -3.99 4.57 -11.93
CA GLN A 180 -3.74 3.15 -12.22
C GLN A 180 -4.59 2.67 -13.41
N PHE A 181 -5.86 3.08 -13.46
CA PHE A 181 -6.73 2.82 -14.60
C PHE A 181 -6.20 3.47 -15.89
N LEU A 182 -5.81 4.75 -15.84
CA LEU A 182 -5.30 5.48 -17.01
C LEU A 182 -4.01 4.83 -17.53
N ALA A 183 -3.06 4.52 -16.64
CA ALA A 183 -1.81 3.85 -16.99
C ALA A 183 -2.06 2.49 -17.67
N ARG A 184 -3.01 1.70 -17.16
CA ARG A 184 -3.44 0.43 -17.79
C ARG A 184 -4.13 0.66 -19.13
N THR A 185 -4.93 1.70 -19.27
CA THR A 185 -5.64 2.03 -20.52
C THR A 185 -4.66 2.38 -21.64
N ASP A 186 -3.66 3.19 -21.31
CA ASP A 186 -2.58 3.58 -22.23
C ASP A 186 -1.72 2.35 -22.59
N SER A 187 -1.33 1.56 -21.59
CA SER A 187 -0.37 0.45 -21.74
C SER A 187 -1.02 -0.89 -22.13
N LYS A 188 -2.35 -0.97 -22.15
CA LYS A 188 -3.21 -2.18 -22.34
C LYS A 188 -3.13 -3.23 -21.23
N THR A 189 -2.02 -3.32 -20.53
CA THR A 189 -1.81 -4.15 -19.35
C THR A 189 -1.38 -3.29 -18.16
N GLY A 190 -1.38 -3.87 -16.96
CA GLY A 190 -1.02 -3.15 -15.75
C GLY A 190 -1.12 -4.03 -14.51
N PRO A 191 -0.62 -3.54 -13.36
CA PRO A 191 -0.72 -4.24 -12.08
C PRO A 191 -2.16 -4.61 -11.72
N ARG A 192 -2.32 -5.73 -11.01
CA ARG A 192 -3.63 -6.19 -10.49
C ARG A 192 -3.48 -6.78 -9.09
N GLY A 193 -4.57 -6.77 -8.33
CA GLY A 193 -4.63 -7.35 -6.98
C GLY A 193 -4.21 -6.40 -5.86
N ALA A 194 -3.68 -6.95 -4.76
CA ALA A 194 -3.39 -6.18 -3.54
C ALA A 194 -2.48 -4.96 -3.77
N ILE A 195 -1.67 -4.98 -4.83
CA ILE A 195 -0.83 -3.84 -5.21
C ILE A 195 -1.65 -2.58 -5.54
N MET A 196 -2.88 -2.70 -6.03
CA MET A 196 -3.72 -1.54 -6.37
C MET A 196 -3.93 -0.65 -5.13
N GLU A 197 -4.30 -1.26 -4.02
CA GLU A 197 -4.46 -0.56 -2.73
C GLU A 197 -3.12 -0.11 -2.14
N MET A 198 -2.11 -0.99 -2.16
CA MET A 198 -0.78 -0.65 -1.61
C MET A 198 -0.17 0.55 -2.34
N SER A 199 -0.36 0.62 -3.66
CA SER A 199 0.19 1.70 -4.46
C SER A 199 -0.65 2.97 -4.40
N ALA A 200 -1.97 2.90 -4.25
CA ALA A 200 -2.78 4.09 -3.96
C ALA A 200 -2.37 4.75 -2.63
N GLN A 201 -2.04 3.94 -1.60
CA GLN A 201 -1.45 4.46 -0.36
C GLN A 201 -0.06 5.04 -0.55
N TYR A 202 0.79 4.41 -1.37
CA TYR A 202 2.09 4.97 -1.73
C TYR A 202 1.93 6.35 -2.42
N MET A 203 1.02 6.45 -3.38
CA MET A 203 0.75 7.70 -4.11
C MET A 203 0.22 8.81 -3.21
N LEU A 204 -0.69 8.50 -2.29
CA LEU A 204 -1.11 9.40 -1.22
C LEU A 204 0.11 9.86 -0.41
N TRP A 205 0.94 8.91 0.03
CA TRP A 205 2.09 9.22 0.89
C TRP A 205 3.17 10.05 0.20
N GLN A 206 3.24 10.05 -1.13
CA GLN A 206 4.11 10.97 -1.86
C GLN A 206 3.65 12.42 -1.77
N VAL A 207 2.33 12.67 -1.86
CA VAL A 207 1.76 14.03 -1.84
C VAL A 207 1.44 14.52 -0.43
N TYR A 208 1.38 13.61 0.54
CA TYR A 208 1.29 13.86 1.97
C TYR A 208 2.35 13.04 2.74
N PRO A 209 3.59 13.53 2.87
CA PRO A 209 4.67 12.81 3.57
C PRO A 209 4.32 12.41 5.02
N GLU A 210 3.43 13.17 5.67
CA GLU A 210 2.94 12.92 7.04
C GLU A 210 1.82 11.90 7.15
N TRP A 211 1.51 11.15 6.09
CA TRP A 211 0.44 10.14 6.10
C TRP A 211 0.56 9.13 7.24
N MET A 212 1.78 8.69 7.55
CA MET A 212 2.05 7.80 8.69
C MET A 212 1.63 8.39 10.04
N THR A 213 1.43 9.71 10.10
CA THR A 213 0.99 10.46 11.28
C THR A 213 -0.52 10.61 11.33
N PHE A 214 -1.14 11.19 10.31
CA PHE A 214 -2.59 11.48 10.37
C PHE A 214 -3.48 10.27 10.04
N GLU A 215 -2.93 9.23 9.39
CA GLU A 215 -3.58 7.92 9.23
C GLU A 215 -2.74 6.79 9.83
N ASN A 216 -2.16 7.04 11.02
CA ASN A 216 -1.25 6.12 11.70
C ASN A 216 -1.80 4.70 11.92
N TYR A 217 -3.13 4.53 11.91
CA TYR A 217 -3.77 3.22 11.99
C TYR A 217 -3.28 2.24 10.91
N HIS A 218 -2.90 2.73 9.72
CA HIS A 218 -2.31 1.88 8.67
C HIS A 218 -0.96 1.30 9.10
N LEU A 219 -0.09 2.13 9.67
CA LEU A 219 1.20 1.70 10.20
C LEU A 219 1.04 0.75 11.39
N VAL A 220 0.14 1.08 12.33
CA VAL A 220 -0.16 0.23 13.49
C VAL A 220 -0.60 -1.17 13.06
N ASP A 221 -1.43 -1.27 12.02
CA ASP A 221 -1.86 -2.56 11.49
C ASP A 221 -0.76 -3.26 10.70
N PHE A 222 0.06 -2.55 9.93
CA PHE A 222 1.24 -3.11 9.28
C PHE A 222 2.19 -3.77 10.28
N MET A 223 2.44 -3.12 11.42
CA MET A 223 3.33 -3.65 12.47
C MET A 223 2.85 -4.99 13.03
N LYS A 224 1.54 -5.27 12.98
CA LYS A 224 0.98 -6.58 13.37
C LYS A 224 1.14 -7.64 12.28
N LYS A 225 1.51 -7.25 11.06
CA LYS A 225 1.41 -8.06 9.84
C LYS A 225 2.72 -8.10 9.03
N THR A 226 3.85 -7.68 9.60
CA THR A 226 5.17 -7.66 8.93
C THR A 226 5.64 -9.03 8.42
N HIS A 227 5.14 -10.12 9.02
CA HIS A 227 5.46 -11.49 8.65
C HIS A 227 4.71 -11.99 7.41
N TYR A 228 3.63 -11.33 6.98
CA TYR A 228 2.90 -11.72 5.77
C TYR A 228 3.71 -11.41 4.52
N ALA A 229 3.41 -12.13 3.44
CA ALA A 229 4.11 -11.98 2.19
C ALA A 229 3.95 -10.56 1.60
N PHE A 230 4.95 -10.10 0.85
CA PHE A 230 4.73 -8.93 0.00
C PHE A 230 3.63 -9.24 -1.03
N LEU A 231 2.74 -8.28 -1.31
CA LEU A 231 1.50 -8.45 -2.08
C LEU A 231 0.40 -9.29 -1.40
N HIS A 232 0.53 -9.61 -0.10
CA HIS A 232 -0.51 -10.33 0.60
C HIS A 232 -1.77 -9.47 0.86
N PRO A 233 -3.00 -9.95 0.55
CA PRO A 233 -4.24 -9.19 0.72
C PRO A 233 -4.47 -8.61 2.12
N THR A 234 -4.11 -9.31 3.20
CA THR A 234 -4.21 -8.80 4.58
C THR A 234 -3.42 -7.50 4.84
N ASN A 235 -2.43 -7.20 3.99
CA ASN A 235 -1.61 -5.99 4.04
C ASN A 235 -1.94 -4.97 2.94
N MET A 236 -2.96 -5.21 2.10
CA MET A 236 -3.21 -4.39 0.91
C MET A 236 -3.35 -2.90 1.21
N TYR A 237 -3.96 -2.54 2.34
CA TYR A 237 -4.14 -1.15 2.76
C TYR A 237 -2.98 -0.60 3.61
N HIS A 238 -1.97 -1.42 3.97
CA HIS A 238 -1.03 -1.09 5.04
C HIS A 238 0.44 -1.14 4.64
N SER A 239 0.78 -1.63 3.44
CA SER A 239 2.18 -1.91 3.07
C SER A 239 2.64 -1.20 1.78
N PRO A 240 2.65 0.15 1.73
CA PRO A 240 3.24 0.89 0.61
C PRO A 240 4.79 0.91 0.64
N TYR A 241 5.40 0.44 1.73
CA TYR A 241 6.81 0.69 2.07
C TYR A 241 7.83 0.07 1.11
N VAL A 242 7.50 -1.04 0.46
CA VAL A 242 8.36 -1.65 -0.56
C VAL A 242 8.46 -0.75 -1.80
N ILE A 243 7.36 -0.11 -2.19
CA ILE A 243 7.33 0.83 -3.32
C ILE A 243 8.16 2.08 -3.00
N GLU A 244 8.08 2.56 -1.74
CA GLU A 244 8.95 3.63 -1.25
C GLU A 244 10.43 3.27 -1.33
N TYR A 245 10.79 2.06 -0.87
CA TYR A 245 12.17 1.58 -0.96
C TYR A 245 12.66 1.51 -2.41
N TRP A 246 11.85 0.98 -3.32
CA TRP A 246 12.21 0.91 -4.74
C TRP A 246 12.38 2.30 -5.36
N SER A 247 11.53 3.26 -4.99
CA SER A 247 11.63 4.65 -5.43
C SER A 247 12.91 5.31 -4.94
N ASN A 248 13.26 5.08 -3.67
CA ASN A 248 14.52 5.54 -3.10
C ASN A 248 15.73 4.93 -3.82
N LYS A 249 15.65 3.68 -4.24
CA LYS A 249 16.75 2.96 -4.89
C LYS A 249 16.90 3.26 -6.39
N ARG A 250 15.79 3.50 -7.09
CA ARG A 250 15.73 3.58 -8.56
C ARG A 250 15.19 4.89 -9.10
N GLY A 251 14.88 5.85 -8.24
CA GLY A 251 14.26 7.11 -8.60
C GLY A 251 12.73 7.07 -8.51
N ILE A 252 12.14 8.24 -8.30
CA ILE A 252 10.72 8.42 -8.02
C ILE A 252 9.80 7.98 -9.19
N GLU A 253 10.28 8.08 -10.42
CA GLU A 253 9.54 7.67 -11.62
C GLU A 253 9.40 6.14 -11.76
N PHE A 254 10.18 5.38 -10.98
CA PHE A 254 10.30 3.92 -11.17
C PHE A 254 8.96 3.20 -10.98
N PHE A 255 8.11 3.64 -10.03
CA PHE A 255 6.80 3.02 -9.84
C PHE A 255 5.87 3.23 -11.07
N GLY A 256 5.89 4.40 -11.70
CA GLY A 256 5.16 4.62 -12.95
C GLY A 256 5.65 3.70 -14.06
N ASN A 257 6.98 3.60 -14.22
CA ASN A 257 7.59 2.71 -15.21
C ASN A 257 7.20 1.25 -15.00
N LEU A 258 7.20 0.79 -13.75
CA LEU A 258 6.76 -0.55 -13.36
C LEU A 258 5.29 -0.80 -13.71
N CYS A 259 4.40 0.18 -13.47
CA CYS A 259 2.98 0.07 -13.85
C CYS A 259 2.82 -0.12 -15.35
N ARG A 260 3.45 0.74 -16.15
CA ARG A 260 3.34 0.69 -17.63
C ARG A 260 4.04 -0.50 -18.24
N ALA A 261 5.09 -1.02 -17.59
CA ALA A 261 5.84 -2.15 -18.09
C ALA A 261 5.23 -3.52 -17.72
N THR A 262 4.23 -3.58 -16.83
CA THR A 262 3.61 -4.84 -16.37
C THR A 262 2.93 -5.55 -17.53
N GLN A 263 3.30 -6.80 -17.80
CA GLN A 263 2.72 -7.61 -18.88
C GLN A 263 1.56 -8.48 -18.38
N GLU A 264 0.72 -8.98 -19.29
CA GLU A 264 -0.36 -9.91 -18.94
C GLU A 264 0.23 -11.20 -18.33
N GLY A 265 -0.36 -11.66 -17.22
CA GLY A 265 0.12 -12.83 -16.48
C GLY A 265 1.22 -12.54 -15.47
N GLU A 266 1.81 -11.35 -15.45
CA GLU A 266 2.79 -10.95 -14.43
C GLU A 266 2.10 -10.42 -13.18
N ASP A 267 2.62 -10.79 -12.02
CA ASP A 267 2.46 -9.96 -10.83
C ASP A 267 3.58 -8.91 -10.75
N LEU A 268 3.50 -8.04 -9.76
CA LEU A 268 4.42 -6.93 -9.64
C LEU A 268 5.87 -7.37 -9.42
N VAL A 269 6.08 -8.49 -8.72
CA VAL A 269 7.42 -9.04 -8.45
C VAL A 269 8.03 -9.61 -9.72
N ALA A 270 7.24 -10.32 -10.54
CA ALA A 270 7.68 -10.80 -11.85
C ALA A 270 8.07 -9.63 -12.76
N THR A 271 7.20 -8.62 -12.87
CA THR A 271 7.47 -7.38 -13.63
C THR A 271 8.77 -6.73 -13.16
N TYR A 272 8.91 -6.54 -11.84
CA TYR A 272 10.07 -5.92 -11.22
C TYR A 272 11.37 -6.61 -11.62
N LYS A 273 11.44 -7.93 -11.42
CA LYS A 273 12.62 -8.72 -11.75
C LYS A 273 12.96 -8.63 -13.22
N ARG A 274 11.98 -8.71 -14.12
CA ARG A 274 12.18 -8.60 -15.56
C ARG A 274 12.77 -7.24 -15.95
N ILE A 275 12.16 -6.14 -15.53
CA ILE A 275 12.61 -4.79 -15.96
C ILE A 275 13.91 -4.34 -15.29
N THR A 276 14.29 -4.98 -14.17
CA THR A 276 15.54 -4.70 -13.47
C THR A 276 16.63 -5.75 -13.73
N ASN A 277 16.32 -6.76 -14.55
CA ASN A 277 17.20 -7.90 -14.83
C ASN A 277 17.74 -8.59 -13.57
N LEU A 278 16.93 -8.69 -12.52
CA LEU A 278 17.29 -9.37 -11.29
C LEU A 278 16.82 -10.82 -11.32
N ASN A 279 17.70 -11.74 -10.92
CA ASN A 279 17.29 -13.09 -10.57
C ASN A 279 16.63 -13.13 -9.18
N GLN A 280 16.12 -14.29 -8.78
CA GLN A 280 15.43 -14.46 -7.49
C GLN A 280 16.33 -14.19 -6.28
N ASP A 281 17.60 -14.62 -6.32
CA ASP A 281 18.55 -14.44 -5.22
C ASP A 281 18.85 -12.95 -4.99
N GLN A 282 19.07 -12.20 -6.07
CA GLN A 282 19.29 -10.75 -6.01
C GLN A 282 18.04 -9.99 -5.56
N PHE A 283 16.85 -10.41 -6.01
CA PHE A 283 15.60 -9.83 -5.55
C PHE A 283 15.38 -10.06 -4.05
N ASN A 284 15.68 -11.27 -3.55
CA ASN A 284 15.64 -11.57 -2.12
C ASN A 284 16.61 -10.70 -1.31
N ASP A 285 17.83 -10.50 -1.80
CA ASP A 285 18.83 -9.65 -1.15
C ASP A 285 18.34 -8.20 -1.05
N GLU A 286 17.66 -7.74 -2.09
CA GLU A 286 17.08 -6.40 -2.12
C GLU A 286 15.87 -6.24 -1.20
N MET A 287 14.96 -7.21 -1.19
CA MET A 287 13.84 -7.22 -0.24
C MET A 287 14.34 -7.26 1.20
N PHE A 288 15.44 -7.99 1.46
CA PHE A 288 16.08 -7.99 2.77
C PHE A 288 16.68 -6.63 3.14
N ASP A 289 17.30 -5.92 2.19
CA ASP A 289 17.76 -4.56 2.42
C ASP A 289 16.59 -3.63 2.78
N ALA A 290 15.48 -3.73 2.05
CA ALA A 290 14.27 -2.95 2.31
C ALA A 290 13.74 -3.15 3.72
N VAL A 291 13.54 -4.40 4.15
CA VAL A 291 12.93 -4.67 5.47
C VAL A 291 13.84 -4.28 6.64
N ARG A 292 15.17 -4.28 6.46
CA ARG A 292 16.10 -3.72 7.46
C ARG A 292 15.92 -2.22 7.60
N ARG A 293 15.70 -1.50 6.50
CA ARG A 293 15.39 -0.07 6.52
C ARG A 293 14.01 0.23 7.08
N PHE A 294 13.05 -0.69 6.98
CA PHE A 294 11.76 -0.54 7.65
C PHE A 294 11.88 -0.58 9.17
N ILE A 295 12.91 -1.22 9.74
CA ILE A 295 13.18 -1.16 11.18
C ILE A 295 13.47 0.28 11.63
N THR A 296 14.16 1.06 10.78
CA THR A 296 14.74 2.35 11.15
C THR A 296 14.14 3.54 10.40
N TRP A 297 13.26 3.29 9.43
CA TRP A 297 12.65 4.23 8.49
C TRP A 297 13.65 5.23 7.88
N ASP A 298 14.81 4.75 7.46
CA ASP A 298 15.97 5.59 7.09
C ASP A 298 16.12 5.84 5.60
N MET A 299 15.00 6.04 4.92
CA MET A 299 15.00 6.40 3.50
C MET A 299 14.92 7.93 3.37
N PRO A 300 15.86 8.59 2.67
CA PRO A 300 16.01 10.05 2.62
C PRO A 300 14.72 10.87 2.53
N ARG A 301 13.76 10.47 1.69
CA ARG A 301 12.48 11.18 1.52
C ARG A 301 11.65 11.22 2.81
N ILE A 302 11.62 10.10 3.53
CA ILE A 302 10.71 9.89 4.66
C ILE A 302 11.40 9.99 6.02
N GLU A 303 12.72 9.97 6.07
CA GLU A 303 13.48 9.78 7.31
C GLU A 303 13.05 10.77 8.40
N LYS A 304 12.94 12.05 8.07
CA LYS A 304 12.57 13.09 9.02
C LYS A 304 11.18 12.86 9.63
N VAL A 305 10.21 12.49 8.80
CA VAL A 305 8.79 12.36 9.19
C VAL A 305 8.49 10.99 9.80
N ALA A 306 9.22 9.96 9.39
CA ALA A 306 9.03 8.59 9.85
C ALA A 306 9.92 8.20 11.04
N ASN A 307 10.90 9.04 11.41
CA ASN A 307 11.79 8.81 12.57
C ASN A 307 11.05 8.41 13.86
N PRO A 308 9.91 9.07 14.24
CA PRO A 308 9.18 8.71 15.45
C PRO A 308 8.68 7.26 15.47
N TYR A 309 8.58 6.62 14.31
CA TYR A 309 8.10 5.25 14.14
C TYR A 309 9.21 4.20 14.03
N ALA A 310 10.48 4.61 14.11
CA ALA A 310 11.61 3.70 14.07
C ALA A 310 11.65 2.84 15.34
N ASN A 311 12.18 1.62 15.24
CA ASN A 311 12.39 0.71 16.36
C ASN A 311 11.11 0.28 17.09
N GLN A 312 9.95 0.31 16.42
CA GLN A 312 8.65 -0.08 17.00
C GLN A 312 8.22 -1.52 16.64
N HIS A 313 9.06 -2.26 15.92
CA HIS A 313 8.76 -3.62 15.47
C HIS A 313 8.58 -4.58 16.65
N THR A 314 7.65 -5.52 16.49
CA THR A 314 7.41 -6.57 17.47
C THR A 314 7.39 -7.93 16.79
N THR A 315 7.80 -8.96 17.52
CA THR A 315 7.71 -10.36 17.12
C THR A 315 7.68 -11.24 18.38
N SER A 316 7.57 -12.55 18.22
CA SER A 316 7.55 -13.48 19.33
C SER A 316 8.31 -14.75 19.02
N LEU A 317 9.22 -15.15 19.90
CA LEU A 317 9.92 -16.42 19.86
C LEU A 317 9.63 -17.22 21.14
N ARG A 318 9.73 -18.54 21.04
CA ARG A 318 9.56 -19.48 22.15
C ARG A 318 10.87 -20.22 22.39
N SER A 319 11.24 -20.40 23.66
CA SER A 319 12.39 -21.25 24.01
C SER A 319 12.12 -22.69 23.58
N VAL A 320 13.13 -23.35 23.04
CA VAL A 320 13.10 -24.79 22.72
C VAL A 320 14.21 -25.56 23.44
N GLY A 321 14.76 -24.98 24.51
CA GLY A 321 15.85 -25.57 25.29
C GLY A 321 17.24 -25.21 24.76
N GLU A 322 18.26 -25.44 25.59
CA GLU A 322 19.69 -25.30 25.22
C GLU A 322 20.08 -23.93 24.64
N GLY A 323 19.37 -22.87 25.00
CA GLY A 323 19.57 -21.51 24.49
C GLY A 323 19.06 -21.27 23.07
N TRP A 324 18.35 -22.23 22.47
CA TRP A 324 17.68 -22.07 21.19
C TRP A 324 16.28 -21.48 21.36
N TYR A 325 15.91 -20.62 20.44
CA TYR A 325 14.60 -20.00 20.34
C TYR A 325 14.02 -20.24 18.95
N LYS A 326 12.73 -20.59 18.89
CA LYS A 326 11.99 -20.85 17.66
C LYS A 326 10.95 -19.75 17.42
N ILE A 327 10.81 -19.29 16.18
CA ILE A 327 9.80 -18.28 15.81
C ILE A 327 8.38 -18.79 16.11
N ASP A 328 7.50 -17.97 16.70
CA ASP A 328 6.10 -18.33 16.88
C ASP A 328 5.42 -18.50 15.51
N SER A 329 4.66 -19.59 15.31
CA SER A 329 3.88 -19.86 14.10
C SER A 329 3.00 -18.68 13.65
N ALA A 330 2.46 -17.89 14.58
CA ALA A 330 1.63 -16.72 14.29
C ALA A 330 2.44 -15.50 13.82
N ARG A 331 3.77 -15.58 13.85
CA ARG A 331 4.72 -14.54 13.42
C ARG A 331 5.70 -15.07 12.38
N CYS A 332 5.53 -16.30 11.91
CA CYS A 332 6.44 -16.94 10.98
C CYS A 332 6.42 -16.21 9.63
N PRO A 333 7.58 -15.81 9.07
CA PRO A 333 7.62 -15.05 7.84
C PRO A 333 7.17 -15.90 6.65
N GLN A 334 6.36 -15.31 5.78
CA GLN A 334 6.01 -15.82 4.45
C GLN A 334 6.96 -15.22 3.40
N ASN A 335 6.70 -15.40 2.10
CA ASN A 335 7.53 -14.84 1.02
C ASN A 335 7.75 -13.33 1.15
N TYR A 336 8.99 -12.91 1.39
CA TYR A 336 9.40 -11.50 1.59
C TYR A 336 8.83 -10.85 2.87
N GLY A 337 8.05 -11.58 3.67
CA GLY A 337 7.70 -11.19 5.03
C GLY A 337 8.92 -11.21 5.94
N TYR A 338 8.85 -10.54 7.08
CA TYR A 338 10.00 -10.38 7.97
C TYR A 338 9.65 -10.24 9.44
N ASN A 339 10.68 -10.42 10.26
CA ASN A 339 10.66 -10.19 11.70
C ASN A 339 11.79 -9.26 12.11
N GLY A 340 11.46 -8.20 12.84
CA GLY A 340 12.42 -7.44 13.63
C GLY A 340 12.47 -8.02 15.05
N ILE A 341 13.59 -8.64 15.41
CA ILE A 341 13.81 -9.29 16.71
C ILE A 341 14.66 -8.36 17.57
N LYS A 342 14.05 -7.74 18.58
CA LYS A 342 14.75 -6.84 19.50
C LYS A 342 15.68 -7.64 20.41
N LEU A 343 16.91 -7.15 20.57
CA LEU A 343 17.95 -7.75 21.41
C LEU A 343 18.32 -6.81 22.56
N LYS A 344 18.82 -7.35 23.66
CA LYS A 344 19.48 -6.54 24.70
C LYS A 344 20.76 -5.92 24.10
N VAL A 345 21.02 -4.66 24.38
CA VAL A 345 22.23 -3.98 23.90
C VAL A 345 23.38 -4.24 24.87
N PRO A 346 24.41 -5.04 24.50
CA PRO A 346 25.58 -5.25 25.36
C PRO A 346 26.53 -4.05 25.27
N GLU A 347 27.63 -4.09 26.03
CA GLU A 347 28.67 -3.06 25.96
C GLU A 347 29.23 -2.89 24.53
N ALA A 348 29.57 -1.64 24.19
CA ALA A 348 30.16 -1.33 22.90
C ALA A 348 31.44 -2.14 22.66
N GLY A 349 31.61 -2.63 21.43
CA GLY A 349 32.72 -3.51 21.05
C GLY A 349 32.47 -4.99 21.31
N THR A 350 31.41 -5.36 22.05
CA THR A 350 31.02 -6.77 22.23
C THR A 350 30.75 -7.43 20.88
N LYS A 351 31.30 -8.63 20.70
CA LYS A 351 31.11 -9.46 19.50
C LYS A 351 29.89 -10.36 19.72
N VAL A 352 28.74 -9.96 19.18
CA VAL A 352 27.53 -10.78 19.20
C VAL A 352 27.58 -11.82 18.09
N LYS A 353 27.17 -13.05 18.40
CA LYS A 353 27.12 -14.17 17.46
C LYS A 353 25.70 -14.70 17.38
N LEU A 354 25.31 -15.08 16.16
CA LEU A 354 24.08 -15.77 15.85
C LEU A 354 24.42 -17.14 15.27
N GLN A 355 23.80 -18.19 15.79
CA GLN A 355 23.65 -19.46 15.10
C GLN A 355 22.22 -19.52 14.57
N PHE A 356 22.07 -19.78 13.27
CA PHE A 356 20.79 -19.78 12.57
C PHE A 356 20.50 -21.18 12.01
N LYS A 357 19.23 -21.59 12.10
CA LYS A 357 18.75 -22.85 11.54
C LYS A 357 17.33 -22.69 10.99
N GLY A 358 17.19 -22.68 9.68
CA GLY A 358 15.92 -22.85 8.98
C GLY A 358 15.39 -24.26 9.20
N ILE A 359 14.08 -24.37 9.43
CA ILE A 359 13.41 -25.63 9.82
C ILE A 359 12.11 -25.83 9.02
N ALA A 360 12.12 -25.49 7.73
CA ALA A 360 10.99 -25.67 6.83
C ALA A 360 10.46 -27.12 6.88
N GLY A 361 9.13 -27.27 6.84
CA GLY A 361 8.47 -28.58 6.95
C GLY A 361 8.25 -29.10 8.39
N THR A 362 8.70 -28.37 9.41
CA THR A 362 8.42 -28.72 10.82
C THR A 362 6.94 -28.58 11.17
N ASP A 363 6.44 -29.42 12.07
CA ASP A 363 5.06 -29.35 12.57
C ASP A 363 4.75 -28.04 13.30
N GLY A 364 3.49 -27.62 13.21
CA GLY A 364 3.01 -26.35 13.76
C GLY A 364 3.18 -25.14 12.83
N TYR A 365 3.68 -25.35 11.61
CA TYR A 365 3.74 -24.35 10.54
C TYR A 365 3.07 -24.87 9.28
N ASN A 366 2.66 -23.95 8.41
CA ASN A 366 2.17 -24.31 7.09
C ASN A 366 3.30 -24.83 6.20
N LYS A 367 3.06 -25.94 5.52
CA LYS A 367 4.05 -26.67 4.71
C LYS A 367 3.73 -26.56 3.23
N VAL A 368 3.90 -25.36 2.67
CA VAL A 368 3.67 -25.10 1.24
C VAL A 368 5.03 -24.92 0.55
N LYS A 369 5.32 -25.72 -0.48
CA LYS A 369 6.56 -25.65 -1.27
C LYS A 369 7.84 -25.56 -0.42
N THR A 370 7.98 -26.45 0.57
CA THR A 370 9.08 -26.39 1.54
C THR A 370 10.47 -26.56 0.92
N ASP A 371 10.55 -27.17 -0.26
CA ASP A 371 11.76 -27.27 -1.09
C ASP A 371 12.21 -25.91 -1.66
N LYS A 372 11.33 -24.89 -1.64
CA LYS A 372 11.62 -23.52 -2.06
C LYS A 372 11.98 -22.59 -0.89
N ALA A 373 12.14 -23.13 0.31
CA ALA A 373 12.45 -22.34 1.50
C ALA A 373 13.81 -21.64 1.38
N GLY A 374 13.85 -20.40 1.87
CA GLY A 374 15.09 -19.66 2.05
C GLY A 374 14.91 -18.50 3.01
N TRP A 375 16.03 -18.01 3.52
CA TRP A 375 16.06 -16.96 4.53
C TRP A 375 17.10 -15.90 4.18
N ARG A 376 16.88 -14.69 4.68
CA ARG A 376 17.91 -13.66 4.83
C ARG A 376 17.92 -13.15 6.25
N TYR A 377 19.12 -12.94 6.80
CA TYR A 377 19.24 -12.46 8.17
C TYR A 377 20.52 -11.66 8.41
N GLY A 378 20.44 -10.74 9.38
CA GLY A 378 21.51 -9.80 9.68
C GLY A 378 21.14 -8.86 10.83
N PHE A 379 22.17 -8.34 11.49
CA PHE A 379 22.02 -7.40 12.60
C PHE A 379 21.80 -5.96 12.12
N VAL A 380 21.09 -5.16 12.90
CA VAL A 380 20.94 -3.72 12.72
C VAL A 380 21.18 -3.03 14.06
N ALA A 381 22.10 -2.07 14.09
CA ALA A 381 22.30 -1.19 15.23
C ALA A 381 21.76 0.21 14.90
N TYR A 382 20.90 0.73 15.77
CA TYR A 382 20.42 2.12 15.73
C TYR A 382 21.08 2.88 16.88
N LYS A 383 21.81 3.96 16.58
CA LYS A 383 22.59 4.71 17.57
C LYS A 383 21.79 5.87 18.17
N LYS A 384 22.27 6.40 19.30
CA LYS A 384 21.67 7.54 20.01
C LYS A 384 21.57 8.82 19.17
N ASP A 385 22.46 9.00 18.19
CA ASP A 385 22.48 10.13 17.26
C ASP A 385 21.55 9.93 16.04
N GLY A 386 20.83 8.80 15.97
CA GLY A 386 19.98 8.45 14.84
C GLY A 386 20.70 7.79 13.67
N SER A 387 22.04 7.62 13.71
CA SER A 387 22.76 6.87 12.68
C SER A 387 22.59 5.36 12.84
N ARG A 388 22.76 4.62 11.74
CA ARG A 388 22.51 3.16 11.67
C ARG A 388 23.77 2.45 11.21
N GLU A 389 23.98 1.25 11.72
CA GLU A 389 24.94 0.30 11.15
C GLU A 389 24.26 -1.01 10.81
N TYR A 390 24.38 -1.41 9.54
CA TYR A 390 23.82 -2.64 9.01
C TYR A 390 24.89 -3.73 8.98
N GLY A 391 24.64 -4.83 9.69
CA GLY A 391 25.49 -6.01 9.64
C GLY A 391 25.46 -6.69 8.27
N LYS A 392 26.43 -7.57 8.05
CA LYS A 392 26.52 -8.40 6.83
C LYS A 392 25.22 -9.17 6.60
N LEU A 393 24.76 -9.22 5.34
CA LEU A 393 23.69 -10.10 4.90
C LEU A 393 24.16 -11.56 4.91
N ASN A 394 23.35 -12.44 5.47
CA ASN A 394 23.57 -13.88 5.48
C ASN A 394 22.34 -14.59 4.88
N LYS A 395 22.56 -15.75 4.24
CA LYS A 395 21.53 -16.47 3.49
C LYS A 395 21.48 -17.97 3.67
N GLU A 396 22.41 -18.54 4.44
CA GLU A 396 22.50 -19.98 4.64
C GLU A 396 21.31 -20.51 5.45
N ALA A 397 20.73 -21.64 5.03
CA ALA A 397 19.68 -22.29 5.80
C ALA A 397 20.18 -22.77 7.17
N SER A 398 21.46 -23.10 7.30
CA SER A 398 22.12 -23.24 8.59
C SER A 398 23.46 -22.54 8.56
N GLY A 399 23.67 -21.59 9.45
CA GLY A 399 24.86 -20.75 9.38
C GLY A 399 25.12 -19.96 10.65
N ASN A 400 26.27 -19.30 10.65
CA ASN A 400 26.69 -18.43 11.74
C ASN A 400 26.83 -17.00 11.22
N ALA A 401 26.39 -16.02 12.01
CA ALA A 401 26.63 -14.61 11.74
C ALA A 401 27.29 -13.95 12.96
N THR A 402 28.01 -12.86 12.73
CA THR A 402 28.67 -12.12 13.80
C THR A 402 28.60 -10.63 13.52
N PHE A 403 28.46 -9.85 14.59
CA PHE A 403 28.41 -8.39 14.53
C PHE A 403 29.13 -7.80 15.75
N LYS A 404 29.89 -6.72 15.53
CA LYS A 404 30.56 -6.00 16.62
C LYS A 404 29.70 -4.81 16.98
N VAL A 405 29.22 -4.74 18.22
CA VAL A 405 28.26 -3.70 18.63
C VAL A 405 28.93 -2.32 18.59
N PRO A 406 28.39 -1.36 17.82
CA PRO A 406 28.96 -0.02 17.73
C PRO A 406 28.83 0.76 19.04
N LYS A 407 29.70 1.77 19.22
CA LYS A 407 29.54 2.76 20.29
C LYS A 407 28.19 3.47 20.16
N ASN A 408 27.63 3.87 21.30
CA ASN A 408 26.37 4.61 21.37
C ASN A 408 25.15 3.90 20.75
N THR A 409 25.17 2.57 20.63
CA THR A 409 23.99 1.80 20.20
C THR A 409 22.84 2.01 21.20
N ALA A 410 21.69 2.46 20.71
CA ALA A 410 20.45 2.62 21.47
C ALA A 410 19.52 1.42 21.30
N TYR A 411 19.45 0.86 20.08
CA TYR A 411 18.71 -0.36 19.79
C TYR A 411 19.58 -1.32 18.98
N LEU A 412 19.50 -2.60 19.34
CA LEU A 412 20.11 -3.69 18.59
C LEU A 412 19.01 -4.65 18.14
N TRP A 413 18.98 -4.94 16.85
CA TRP A 413 18.01 -5.82 16.22
C TRP A 413 18.70 -6.95 15.48
N LEU A 414 18.06 -8.12 15.45
CA LEU A 414 18.26 -9.12 14.42
C LEU A 414 17.05 -9.09 13.49
N VAL A 415 17.28 -8.93 12.19
CA VAL A 415 16.23 -8.99 11.18
C VAL A 415 16.31 -10.33 10.48
N VAL A 416 15.18 -11.00 10.32
CA VAL A 416 15.05 -12.25 9.55
C VAL A 416 13.91 -12.09 8.56
N SER A 417 14.11 -12.47 7.29
CA SER A 417 13.10 -12.41 6.23
C SER A 417 13.00 -13.74 5.49
N GLY A 418 11.78 -14.06 5.05
CA GLY A 418 11.52 -15.15 4.12
C GLY A 418 12.01 -14.80 2.72
N ALA A 419 12.83 -15.66 2.13
CA ALA A 419 13.52 -15.41 0.88
C ALA A 419 13.48 -16.66 0.01
N PRO A 420 12.35 -16.93 -0.67
CA PRO A 420 12.16 -18.18 -1.38
C PRO A 420 13.14 -18.31 -2.54
N THR A 421 13.54 -19.54 -2.87
CA THR A 421 14.44 -19.80 -4.01
C THR A 421 13.76 -19.59 -5.37
N GLU A 422 12.43 -19.47 -5.37
CA GLU A 422 11.60 -19.20 -6.54
C GLU A 422 10.41 -18.32 -6.14
N HIS A 423 10.00 -17.39 -7.00
CA HIS A 423 8.80 -16.57 -6.76
C HIS A 423 7.53 -17.24 -7.29
N TRP A 424 6.44 -17.11 -6.56
CA TRP A 424 5.09 -17.35 -7.08
C TRP A 424 4.10 -16.31 -6.55
N PRO A 425 3.06 -15.95 -7.32
CA PRO A 425 2.04 -15.01 -6.87
C PRO A 425 1.29 -15.48 -5.63
N VAL A 426 0.90 -14.53 -4.77
CA VAL A 426 -0.05 -14.79 -3.68
C VAL A 426 -1.42 -15.09 -4.29
N SER A 427 -2.07 -16.18 -3.86
CA SER A 427 -3.36 -16.58 -4.45
C SER A 427 -4.47 -15.58 -4.10
N MET A 428 -5.12 -15.03 -5.14
CA MET A 428 -6.11 -13.94 -5.03
C MET A 428 -7.48 -14.34 -4.44
N GLY A 429 -7.81 -15.64 -4.37
CA GLY A 429 -9.14 -16.12 -3.90
C GLY A 429 -9.43 -15.96 -2.40
N ARG A 430 -8.69 -15.08 -1.71
CA ARG A 430 -8.45 -15.14 -0.26
C ARG A 430 -9.06 -14.00 0.57
N GLN A 431 -10.05 -13.32 0.02
CA GLN A 431 -11.03 -12.58 0.83
C GLN A 431 -12.41 -13.23 0.66
N GLY A 432 -12.47 -14.55 0.87
CA GLY A 432 -13.74 -15.18 1.23
C GLY A 432 -14.30 -14.41 2.42
N ASN A 433 -15.49 -13.84 2.25
CA ASN A 433 -16.20 -13.14 3.31
C ASN A 433 -16.18 -14.06 4.54
N ARG A 434 -15.52 -13.66 5.64
CA ARG A 434 -15.43 -14.50 6.86
C ARG A 434 -16.82 -14.79 7.47
N ASN A 435 -17.85 -14.12 6.97
CA ASN A 435 -19.26 -14.30 7.32
C ASN A 435 -20.05 -15.13 6.28
N ASN A 436 -19.42 -15.69 5.25
CA ASN A 436 -20.05 -16.59 4.30
C ASN A 436 -19.53 -18.02 4.52
N ALA A 437 -20.40 -18.89 5.05
CA ALA A 437 -20.08 -20.30 5.33
C ALA A 437 -19.73 -21.10 4.07
N ASP A 438 -20.14 -20.62 2.88
CA ASP A 438 -19.87 -21.23 1.58
C ASP A 438 -18.62 -20.67 0.89
N ALA A 439 -17.89 -19.75 1.53
CA ALA A 439 -16.64 -19.25 0.98
C ALA A 439 -15.58 -20.37 0.95
N PRO A 440 -14.78 -20.48 -0.12
CA PRO A 440 -13.68 -21.45 -0.19
C PRO A 440 -12.79 -21.32 1.05
N LYS A 441 -12.46 -22.46 1.67
CA LYS A 441 -11.53 -22.49 2.82
C LYS A 441 -10.22 -21.79 2.43
N PRO A 442 -9.62 -20.98 3.32
CA PRO A 442 -8.34 -20.34 3.03
C PRO A 442 -7.30 -21.38 2.64
N VAL A 443 -6.76 -21.28 1.43
CA VAL A 443 -5.64 -22.12 1.00
C VAL A 443 -4.44 -21.77 1.87
N PRO A 444 -3.80 -22.72 2.57
CA PRO A 444 -2.62 -22.46 3.38
C PRO A 444 -1.54 -21.71 2.59
N GLU A 445 -0.83 -20.80 3.26
CA GLU A 445 0.28 -20.05 2.70
C GLU A 445 1.61 -20.56 3.23
N GLU A 446 2.67 -20.39 2.44
CA GLU A 446 4.02 -20.78 2.85
C GLU A 446 4.45 -20.08 4.13
N GLN A 447 5.22 -20.80 4.94
CA GLN A 447 5.86 -20.27 6.13
C GLN A 447 7.31 -20.74 6.16
N TRP A 448 8.20 -19.83 6.54
CA TRP A 448 9.65 -20.05 6.58
C TRP A 448 10.16 -20.07 8.02
N PRO A 449 9.87 -21.15 8.79
CA PRO A 449 10.23 -21.21 10.20
C PRO A 449 11.73 -21.36 10.40
N TYR A 450 12.22 -20.81 11.50
CA TYR A 450 13.63 -20.85 11.87
C TYR A 450 13.82 -20.93 13.39
N GLN A 451 15.02 -21.33 13.78
CA GLN A 451 15.55 -21.27 15.13
C GLN A 451 16.80 -20.40 15.17
N ILE A 452 17.00 -19.72 16.29
CA ILE A 452 18.19 -18.91 16.56
C ILE A 452 18.78 -19.24 17.93
N LYS A 453 20.10 -19.12 18.03
CA LYS A 453 20.84 -19.12 19.29
C LYS A 453 21.84 -17.96 19.28
N LEU A 454 21.88 -17.21 20.38
CA LEU A 454 22.67 -16.00 20.50
C LEU A 454 23.78 -16.16 21.53
N THR A 455 24.91 -15.49 21.28
CA THR A 455 26.02 -15.39 22.24
C THR A 455 26.54 -13.97 22.25
N GLY A 456 26.90 -13.45 23.43
CA GLY A 456 27.30 -12.05 23.63
C GLY A 456 26.12 -11.07 23.69
N THR A 457 24.89 -11.55 23.52
CA THR A 457 23.63 -10.83 23.77
C THR A 457 22.52 -11.87 24.02
N SER A 458 21.34 -11.40 24.42
CA SER A 458 20.12 -12.19 24.59
C SER A 458 18.93 -11.45 23.96
N LEU A 459 17.82 -12.17 23.79
CA LEU A 459 16.55 -11.57 23.37
C LEU A 459 16.10 -10.52 24.39
N ASP A 460 15.52 -9.42 23.90
CA ASP A 460 14.78 -8.49 24.74
C ASP A 460 13.53 -9.21 25.32
N GLU A 461 13.12 -8.88 26.54
CA GLU A 461 11.99 -9.53 27.19
C GLU A 461 10.68 -9.35 26.41
N SER A 462 10.56 -8.26 25.64
CA SER A 462 9.39 -8.00 24.78
C SER A 462 9.17 -9.01 23.66
N VAL A 463 10.17 -9.82 23.30
CA VAL A 463 10.05 -10.81 22.20
C VAL A 463 9.92 -12.25 22.68
N ILE A 464 10.02 -12.52 23.99
CA ILE A 464 9.94 -13.88 24.53
C ILE A 464 8.49 -14.16 24.94
N LYS A 465 7.88 -15.21 24.37
CA LYS A 465 6.63 -15.77 24.90
C LYS A 465 6.95 -16.90 25.88
N PHE A 466 6.33 -16.81 27.05
CA PHE A 466 6.32 -17.87 28.07
C PHE A 466 5.34 -18.97 27.70
#